data_AF-A0AA90NKW1-F1
#
_entry.id   AF-A0AA90NKW1-F1
#
_cell.length_a   1.000
_cell.length_b   1.000
_cell.length_c   1.000
_cell.angle_alpha   90.00
_cell.angle_beta   90.00
_cell.angle_gamma   90.00
#
_symmetry.space_group_name_H-M   'P 1'
#
loop_
_entity.id
_entity.type
_entity.pdbx_description
1 polymer ?
#
loop_
_entity_poly.entity_id
_entity_poly.type
_entity_poly.pdbx_seq_one_letter_code
_entity_poly.pdbx_strand_id
1 'polypeptide(L)'
;MLGSSIFLVLILRVVVVKGVDKRHLNLADLGSVRGSTNSQSQKPPESNGSTKPSEVKNKIPKAQAENQTNPINTRRAKEVDANLYVNDVHSDSDSGIYMDEEYTNESISFDGSPLNWSLFKADEIAGESFDSRMLLSGKGRQQEEQVNELADALLEGLLFNTENSPQEALKQLLADVHDEKQDSDHDFFLRSAILLASEKVGAGIHSWQVYTHKKPEGVDQWTWLEKPSSWVPEAQAAAAKHTETAFIKALNLAKTHKEEQVIAYKGGFGAGKTSHGTEAFGYDENNAPLFKGSISPDAGKQLVRKTMPVSHNSAHVQGSNVSFNLFDGLISKKMGTIVYDSSLARSSDITGLISKSEAAQKSLKVVDIVRDDRARFLAVLARTVSGEDPRIPVSFLLSGASMDRAERCKCFNTVINSKESIVVDKIDKKEKTLSHVYEFHCANQAGSDRQLLFTLHSDGTPDWNITKNMSMTNIEERLTSQGISYDGTTNQFMLIDSKENWREVMKEELRKPVSELVAGLSNEEGKIRTKQFSSRTITFDRAMSEVSIEALYEALPLSMTSAISLEGLSESFSVLDNNDLDNTLKAFKECSQSPDGKGMSYMNIPTSLALEINRLLINRPDTWQDS
;
A
#
# COMPACT_ATOMS: atom_id res chain seq x y z
N MET A 1 4.94 53.01 2.35
CA MET A 1 5.69 53.39 1.13
C MET A 1 6.86 52.44 0.98
N LEU A 2 6.89 51.73 -0.16
CA LEU A 2 8.02 51.12 -0.89
C LEU A 2 8.99 50.24 -0.07
N GLY A 3 9.10 48.92 -0.24
CA GLY A 3 8.77 48.06 -1.38
C GLY A 3 10.06 47.58 -2.05
N SER A 4 10.26 46.26 -2.15
CA SER A 4 10.96 45.55 -3.24
C SER A 4 11.00 44.05 -2.96
N SER A 5 10.00 43.33 -3.46
CA SER A 5 10.01 41.88 -3.60
C SER A 5 10.28 41.56 -5.07
N ILE A 6 11.36 40.80 -5.32
CA ILE A 6 11.75 40.33 -6.64
C ILE A 6 10.95 39.06 -6.95
N PHE A 7 10.02 39.17 -7.91
CA PHE A 7 9.35 38.04 -8.55
C PHE A 7 10.23 37.55 -9.71
N LEU A 8 10.69 36.30 -9.66
CA LEU A 8 11.36 35.65 -10.78
C LEU A 8 10.36 34.74 -11.51
N VAL A 9 9.89 35.19 -12.66
CA VAL A 9 9.10 34.41 -13.63
C VAL A 9 10.07 33.65 -14.52
N LEU A 10 10.07 32.32 -14.48
CA LEU A 10 10.89 31.47 -15.36
C LEU A 10 10.04 30.93 -16.51
N ILE A 11 10.28 31.52 -17.68
CA ILE A 11 9.73 31.13 -18.99
C ILE A 11 10.44 29.85 -19.47
N LEU A 12 9.67 28.80 -19.74
CA LEU A 12 10.14 27.63 -20.50
C LEU A 12 10.39 28.05 -21.96
N ARG A 13 11.65 28.18 -22.36
CA ARG A 13 12.04 28.24 -23.79
C ARG A 13 12.26 26.83 -24.32
N VAL A 14 11.39 26.44 -25.24
CA VAL A 14 11.61 25.34 -26.19
C VAL A 14 12.75 25.74 -27.12
N VAL A 15 13.86 24.99 -27.11
CA VAL A 15 14.91 25.09 -28.13
C VAL A 15 14.86 23.82 -28.98
N VAL A 16 14.29 23.98 -30.18
CA VAL A 16 14.48 23.06 -31.31
C VAL A 16 15.61 23.64 -32.14
N VAL A 17 16.73 22.92 -32.29
CA VAL A 17 17.69 23.15 -33.37
C VAL A 17 18.08 21.81 -33.98
N LYS A 18 17.63 21.59 -35.22
CA LYS A 18 18.19 20.64 -36.18
C LYS A 18 19.35 21.33 -36.91
N GLY A 19 20.41 20.58 -37.22
CA GLY A 19 21.15 20.78 -38.46
C GLY A 19 22.68 20.83 -38.37
N VAL A 20 23.31 19.67 -38.59
CA VAL A 20 24.45 19.40 -39.50
C VAL A 20 25.67 20.34 -39.46
N ASP A 21 26.85 19.79 -39.12
CA ASP A 21 27.98 19.92 -40.05
C ASP A 21 28.94 18.72 -40.03
N LYS A 22 29.36 18.32 -41.23
CA LYS A 22 30.34 17.27 -41.52
C LYS A 22 31.73 17.91 -41.55
N ARG A 23 32.75 17.26 -40.97
CA ARG A 23 34.08 17.14 -41.61
C ARG A 23 35.02 16.16 -40.90
N HIS A 24 35.74 15.45 -41.77
CA HIS A 24 36.80 14.45 -41.62
C HIS A 24 37.81 14.62 -40.48
N LEU A 25 38.25 13.49 -39.92
CA LEU A 25 39.66 13.09 -39.89
C LEU A 25 39.79 11.56 -39.89
N ASN A 26 40.84 11.10 -40.55
CA ASN A 26 41.06 9.77 -41.10
C ASN A 26 42.05 8.96 -40.24
N LEU A 27 41.88 7.63 -40.29
CA LEU A 27 42.89 6.55 -40.36
C LEU A 27 44.06 6.48 -39.37
N ALA A 28 44.18 5.32 -38.69
CA ALA A 28 45.21 4.27 -38.91
C ALA A 28 45.43 3.48 -37.58
N ASP A 29 45.15 2.16 -37.58
CA ASP A 29 46.13 1.04 -37.53
C ASP A 29 46.70 0.79 -36.12
N LEU A 30 46.92 -0.41 -35.55
CA LEU A 30 47.02 -1.84 -35.87
C LEU A 30 46.72 -2.56 -34.51
N GLY A 31 46.29 -3.82 -34.39
CA GLY A 31 46.86 -5.02 -34.99
C GLY A 31 46.35 -6.26 -34.25
N SER A 32 46.27 -7.36 -35.00
CA SER A 32 45.92 -8.70 -34.54
C SER A 32 47.02 -9.35 -33.71
N VAL A 33 46.68 -10.23 -32.76
CA VAL A 33 47.47 -11.46 -32.50
C VAL A 33 46.54 -12.64 -32.19
N ARG A 34 46.88 -13.76 -32.84
CA ARG A 34 46.29 -15.10 -32.81
C ARG A 34 46.37 -15.78 -31.45
N GLY A 35 45.47 -16.74 -31.21
CA GLY A 35 45.66 -17.83 -30.26
C GLY A 35 44.65 -18.95 -30.48
N SER A 36 45.03 -19.97 -31.26
CA SER A 36 44.28 -21.22 -31.39
C SER A 36 44.67 -22.20 -30.29
N THR A 37 43.74 -23.01 -29.79
CA THR A 37 43.97 -24.45 -29.59
C THR A 37 42.64 -25.22 -29.55
N ASN A 38 42.62 -26.29 -30.34
CA ASN A 38 41.67 -27.40 -30.32
C ASN A 38 41.82 -28.24 -29.04
N SER A 39 40.73 -28.87 -28.60
CA SER A 39 40.76 -30.28 -28.20
C SER A 39 39.38 -30.94 -28.36
N GLN A 40 39.40 -32.14 -28.92
CA GLN A 40 38.27 -32.99 -29.27
C GLN A 40 37.91 -33.96 -28.13
N SER A 41 36.68 -34.47 -28.22
CA SER A 41 36.26 -35.87 -27.95
C SER A 41 36.05 -36.32 -26.49
N GLN A 42 34.83 -36.71 -26.13
CA GLN A 42 34.37 -38.11 -26.13
C GLN A 42 32.94 -38.26 -25.56
N LYS A 43 32.17 -39.17 -26.16
CA LYS A 43 30.90 -39.82 -25.73
C LYS A 43 31.24 -41.33 -25.57
N PRO A 44 30.34 -42.23 -25.10
CA PRO A 44 29.44 -42.29 -23.93
C PRO A 44 29.77 -43.59 -23.09
N PRO A 45 28.87 -44.13 -22.22
CA PRO A 45 27.83 -45.04 -22.71
C PRO A 45 26.46 -45.00 -21.99
N GLU A 46 25.50 -45.67 -22.64
CA GLU A 46 24.11 -45.91 -22.29
C GLU A 46 23.91 -46.83 -21.07
N SER A 47 22.77 -46.72 -20.39
CA SER A 47 22.11 -47.87 -19.77
C SER A 47 20.57 -47.73 -19.79
N ASN A 48 19.93 -48.86 -20.06
CA ASN A 48 18.51 -49.08 -20.29
C ASN A 48 17.68 -49.08 -18.99
N GLY A 49 16.39 -48.68 -19.09
CA GLY A 49 15.44 -48.83 -17.98
C GLY A 49 14.00 -48.42 -18.33
N SER A 50 13.27 -49.35 -18.95
CA SER A 50 11.84 -49.35 -19.28
C SER A 50 10.89 -48.94 -18.13
N THR A 51 9.87 -48.12 -18.40
CA THR A 51 8.43 -48.47 -18.25
C THR A 51 7.49 -47.37 -18.78
N LYS A 52 6.62 -47.75 -19.74
CA LYS A 52 5.34 -47.10 -20.14
C LYS A 52 4.28 -47.33 -19.04
N PRO A 53 3.14 -46.59 -18.94
CA PRO A 53 2.17 -46.24 -20.02
C PRO A 53 1.59 -44.79 -19.86
N SER A 54 0.69 -44.20 -20.65
CA SER A 54 -0.27 -44.58 -21.70
C SER A 54 -0.68 -43.30 -22.43
N GLU A 55 -0.84 -43.36 -23.75
CA GLU A 55 -1.32 -42.27 -24.60
C GLU A 55 -2.83 -42.02 -24.43
N VAL A 56 -3.24 -40.77 -24.20
CA VAL A 56 -4.57 -40.28 -24.54
C VAL A 56 -4.43 -39.28 -25.68
N LYS A 57 -4.84 -39.71 -26.87
CA LYS A 57 -4.95 -38.89 -28.08
C LYS A 57 -6.12 -37.93 -27.92
N ASN A 58 -5.88 -36.62 -27.96
CA ASN A 58 -6.92 -35.67 -28.30
C ASN A 58 -6.54 -34.87 -29.55
N LYS A 59 -7.43 -34.98 -30.54
CA LYS A 59 -7.33 -34.43 -31.89
C LYS A 59 -7.55 -32.93 -31.87
N ILE A 60 -6.66 -32.22 -32.55
CA ILE A 60 -6.80 -30.84 -33.00
C ILE A 60 -7.78 -30.80 -34.18
N PRO A 61 -8.78 -29.90 -34.21
CA PRO A 61 -9.41 -29.49 -35.46
C PRO A 61 -8.71 -28.27 -36.04
N LYS A 62 -8.22 -28.42 -37.29
CA LYS A 62 -7.93 -27.32 -38.20
C LYS A 62 -9.22 -26.79 -38.81
N ALA A 63 -9.41 -25.47 -38.80
CA ALA A 63 -10.10 -24.66 -39.81
C ALA A 63 -9.85 -23.19 -39.44
N GLN A 64 -9.72 -22.21 -40.31
CA GLN A 64 -9.52 -22.08 -41.75
C GLN A 64 -9.12 -20.60 -41.91
N ALA A 65 -8.15 -20.33 -42.77
CA ALA A 65 -7.76 -18.97 -43.14
C ALA A 65 -8.70 -18.45 -44.23
N GLU A 66 -9.29 -17.27 -44.03
CA GLU A 66 -9.81 -16.46 -45.13
C GLU A 66 -9.40 -15.00 -44.97
N ASN A 67 -8.78 -14.50 -46.04
CA ASN A 67 -8.39 -13.13 -46.33
C ASN A 67 -9.62 -12.22 -46.41
N GLN A 68 -9.58 -11.03 -45.78
CA GLN A 68 -10.15 -9.80 -46.36
C GLN A 68 -9.32 -8.56 -46.00
N THR A 69 -8.52 -8.15 -46.98
CA THR A 69 -8.21 -6.77 -47.43
C THR A 69 -8.49 -5.57 -46.50
N ASN A 70 -7.42 -4.79 -46.27
CA ASN A 70 -7.42 -3.36 -45.92
C ASN A 70 -8.38 -2.52 -46.77
N PRO A 71 -8.85 -1.40 -46.19
CA PRO A 71 -8.76 -0.14 -46.90
C PRO A 71 -8.02 0.94 -46.10
N ILE A 72 -7.01 1.47 -46.78
CA ILE A 72 -6.42 2.79 -46.57
C ILE A 72 -7.54 3.84 -46.67
N ASN A 73 -7.67 4.74 -45.70
CA ASN A 73 -8.11 6.10 -46.00
C ASN A 73 -7.62 7.15 -44.98
N THR A 74 -6.68 7.94 -45.49
CA THR A 74 -6.28 9.30 -45.12
C THR A 74 -7.42 10.24 -44.73
N ARG A 75 -7.24 11.02 -43.65
CA ARG A 75 -7.75 12.41 -43.47
C ARG A 75 -6.85 13.14 -42.47
N ARG A 76 -5.86 13.89 -42.98
CA ARG A 76 -5.79 15.38 -42.98
C ARG A 76 -5.94 16.01 -41.59
N ALA A 77 -4.78 16.33 -41.01
CA ALA A 77 -4.62 17.39 -40.02
C ALA A 77 -5.08 18.73 -40.63
N LYS A 78 -5.87 19.48 -39.88
CA LYS A 78 -6.00 20.94 -40.06
C LYS A 78 -5.29 21.60 -38.90
N GLU A 79 -4.24 22.32 -39.25
CA GLU A 79 -3.66 23.41 -38.48
C GLU A 79 -4.75 24.43 -38.14
N VAL A 80 -4.77 24.91 -36.90
CA VAL A 80 -5.35 26.22 -36.57
C VAL A 80 -4.30 26.96 -35.77
N ASP A 81 -3.83 28.03 -36.41
CA ASP A 81 -2.82 28.97 -35.95
C ASP A 81 -3.21 29.71 -34.68
N ALA A 82 -2.20 29.96 -33.86
CA ALA A 82 -2.20 30.94 -32.80
C ALA A 82 -1.75 32.30 -33.38
N ASN A 83 -2.56 33.35 -33.17
CA ASN A 83 -2.19 34.71 -32.73
C ASN A 83 -3.16 35.78 -33.25
N LEU A 84 -3.22 36.88 -32.48
CA LEU A 84 -3.84 38.21 -32.72
C LEU A 84 -5.29 38.31 -32.21
N TYR A 85 -5.69 39.22 -31.29
CA TYR A 85 -5.19 40.55 -30.93
C TYR A 85 -5.48 40.85 -29.44
N VAL A 86 -4.54 41.53 -28.79
CA VAL A 86 -4.76 42.41 -27.63
C VAL A 86 -5.14 43.79 -28.17
N ASN A 87 -6.23 44.39 -27.68
CA ASN A 87 -6.30 45.82 -27.37
C ASN A 87 -7.54 46.18 -26.55
N ASP A 88 -7.29 47.14 -25.68
CA ASP A 88 -8.06 47.64 -24.55
C ASP A 88 -9.03 48.78 -24.93
N VAL A 89 -10.08 48.94 -24.11
CA VAL A 89 -10.66 50.21 -23.58
C VAL A 89 -11.85 50.92 -24.30
N HIS A 90 -12.95 50.94 -23.52
CA HIS A 90 -14.05 51.92 -23.29
C HIS A 90 -15.22 52.19 -24.27
N SER A 91 -16.41 52.08 -23.66
CA SER A 91 -17.56 53.02 -23.61
C SER A 91 -18.90 52.52 -24.17
N ASP A 92 -19.87 52.47 -23.25
CA ASP A 92 -21.33 52.64 -23.37
C ASP A 92 -22.02 52.24 -24.67
N SER A 93 -22.93 51.27 -24.59
CA SER A 93 -24.39 51.51 -24.74
C SER A 93 -25.15 50.20 -25.01
N ASP A 94 -26.09 49.93 -24.11
CA ASP A 94 -27.45 49.47 -24.39
C ASP A 94 -27.69 48.73 -25.72
N SER A 95 -27.77 47.40 -25.64
CA SER A 95 -28.80 46.66 -26.35
C SER A 95 -29.13 45.40 -25.56
N GLY A 96 -30.27 45.48 -24.86
CA GLY A 96 -30.80 44.39 -24.06
C GLY A 96 -30.94 43.11 -24.87
N ILE A 97 -30.34 42.05 -24.34
CA ILE A 97 -30.72 40.68 -24.63
C ILE A 97 -31.30 40.16 -23.31
N TYR A 98 -32.61 39.90 -23.36
CA TYR A 98 -33.35 39.21 -22.32
C TYR A 98 -32.63 37.91 -21.95
N MET A 99 -32.23 37.78 -20.69
CA MET A 99 -31.99 36.47 -20.10
C MET A 99 -33.38 35.91 -19.77
N ASP A 100 -33.88 35.01 -20.62
CA ASP A 100 -34.93 34.08 -20.20
C ASP A 100 -34.28 33.13 -19.18
N GLU A 101 -34.37 33.49 -17.90
CA GLU A 101 -34.24 32.56 -16.79
C GLU A 101 -35.49 31.66 -16.77
N GLU A 102 -35.46 30.60 -17.57
CA GLU A 102 -36.22 29.39 -17.27
C GLU A 102 -35.23 28.30 -16.86
N TYR A 103 -34.74 28.39 -15.62
CA TYR A 103 -34.41 27.17 -14.86
C TYR A 103 -35.73 26.46 -14.61
N THR A 104 -36.16 25.63 -15.56
CA THR A 104 -37.20 24.65 -15.28
C THR A 104 -36.62 23.69 -14.24
N ASN A 105 -37.02 23.87 -12.98
CA ASN A 105 -37.06 22.81 -12.00
C ASN A 105 -37.93 21.69 -12.60
N GLU A 106 -37.31 20.81 -13.38
CA GLU A 106 -37.88 19.50 -13.66
C GLU A 106 -37.98 18.81 -12.31
N SER A 107 -39.17 18.88 -11.70
CA SER A 107 -39.50 18.12 -10.51
C SER A 107 -39.18 16.65 -10.81
N ILE A 108 -38.13 16.12 -10.19
CA ILE A 108 -37.80 14.69 -10.24
C ILE A 108 -39.07 13.95 -9.84
N SER A 109 -39.71 13.30 -10.81
CA SER A 109 -40.91 12.52 -10.55
C SER A 109 -40.49 11.31 -9.72
N PHE A 110 -40.89 11.29 -8.45
CA PHE A 110 -40.58 10.21 -7.52
C PHE A 110 -41.30 8.93 -7.96
N ASP A 111 -40.59 8.03 -8.64
CA ASP A 111 -41.12 6.72 -9.04
C ASP A 111 -41.07 5.68 -7.89
N GLY A 112 -40.57 6.09 -6.73
CA GLY A 112 -40.41 5.22 -5.55
C GLY A 112 -39.16 4.35 -5.58
N SER A 113 -38.29 4.46 -6.59
CA SER A 113 -37.04 3.70 -6.60
C SER A 113 -36.09 4.20 -5.49
N PRO A 114 -35.34 3.28 -4.84
CA PRO A 114 -34.34 3.66 -3.84
C PRO A 114 -33.28 4.63 -4.39
N LEU A 115 -32.93 4.52 -5.68
CA LEU A 115 -31.99 5.42 -6.33
C LEU A 115 -32.55 6.84 -6.43
N ASN A 116 -33.75 7.03 -6.97
CA ASN A 116 -34.35 8.38 -7.09
C ASN A 116 -34.56 9.05 -5.73
N TRP A 117 -34.95 8.28 -4.70
CA TRP A 117 -35.00 8.80 -3.34
C TRP A 117 -33.63 9.22 -2.82
N SER A 118 -32.60 8.42 -3.06
CA SER A 118 -31.23 8.71 -2.63
C SER A 118 -30.66 9.95 -3.34
N LEU A 119 -30.96 10.13 -4.63
CA LEU A 119 -30.57 11.31 -5.39
C LEU A 119 -31.29 12.57 -4.92
N PHE A 120 -32.60 12.48 -4.65
CA PHE A 120 -33.36 13.58 -4.08
C PHE A 120 -32.77 14.00 -2.71
N LYS A 121 -32.43 13.03 -1.85
CA LYS A 121 -31.76 13.32 -0.57
C LYS A 121 -30.36 13.87 -0.74
N ALA A 122 -29.61 13.40 -1.73
CA ALA A 122 -28.31 13.94 -2.05
C ALA A 122 -28.40 15.41 -2.45
N ASP A 123 -29.35 15.78 -3.31
CA ASP A 123 -29.60 17.16 -3.72
C ASP A 123 -30.07 18.03 -2.55
N GLU A 124 -30.99 17.54 -1.71
CA GLU A 124 -31.47 18.24 -0.51
C GLU A 124 -30.35 18.59 0.48
N ILE A 125 -29.43 17.66 0.73
CA ILE A 125 -28.34 17.82 1.72
C ILE A 125 -27.14 18.56 1.13
N ALA A 126 -26.77 18.27 -0.12
CA ALA A 126 -25.65 18.93 -0.79
C ALA A 126 -25.99 20.39 -1.11
N GLY A 127 -27.14 20.60 -1.75
CA GLY A 127 -27.49 21.81 -2.47
C GLY A 127 -26.34 22.30 -3.37
N GLU A 128 -26.29 23.61 -3.61
CA GLU A 128 -25.19 24.26 -4.35
C GLU A 128 -23.87 24.34 -3.55
N SER A 129 -23.86 23.87 -2.30
CA SER A 129 -22.76 24.10 -1.35
C SER A 129 -21.72 22.97 -1.31
N PHE A 130 -22.03 21.82 -1.89
CA PHE A 130 -21.13 20.67 -1.89
C PHE A 130 -20.01 20.86 -2.92
N ASP A 131 -18.77 20.88 -2.45
CA ASP A 131 -17.58 20.93 -3.31
C ASP A 131 -16.74 19.66 -3.10
N SER A 132 -16.78 18.76 -4.08
CA SER A 132 -16.00 17.51 -4.05
C SER A 132 -14.50 17.77 -3.89
N ARG A 133 -13.98 18.91 -4.36
CA ARG A 133 -12.56 19.28 -4.20
C ARG A 133 -12.20 19.57 -2.75
N MET A 134 -13.14 20.16 -1.99
CA MET A 134 -12.95 20.42 -0.57
C MET A 134 -12.95 19.11 0.23
N LEU A 135 -13.85 18.18 -0.09
CA LEU A 135 -13.86 16.83 0.49
C LEU A 135 -12.55 16.08 0.18
N LEU A 136 -12.16 16.00 -1.09
CA LEU A 136 -10.92 15.35 -1.54
C LEU A 136 -9.64 16.00 -0.97
N SER A 137 -9.71 17.24 -0.50
CA SER A 137 -8.57 17.90 0.13
C SER A 137 -8.33 17.46 1.58
N GLY A 138 -9.30 16.77 2.21
CA GLY A 138 -9.31 16.46 3.64
C GLY A 138 -9.40 17.70 4.53
N LYS A 139 -9.86 18.84 3.98
CA LYS A 139 -10.04 20.11 4.70
C LYS A 139 -11.49 20.61 4.68
N GLY A 140 -12.39 19.90 4.00
CA GLY A 140 -13.80 20.25 3.87
C GLY A 140 -14.64 19.65 4.99
N ARG A 141 -14.49 20.16 6.23
CA ARG A 141 -15.27 19.65 7.38
C ARG A 141 -16.78 19.68 7.13
N GLN A 142 -17.27 20.74 6.49
CA GLN A 142 -18.68 20.86 6.10
C GLN A 142 -19.08 19.75 5.12
N GLN A 143 -18.25 19.46 4.12
CA GLN A 143 -18.52 18.38 3.16
C GLN A 143 -18.47 17.00 3.84
N GLU A 144 -17.59 16.80 4.83
CA GLU A 144 -17.58 15.58 5.64
C GLU A 144 -18.87 15.44 6.46
N GLU A 145 -19.35 16.53 7.07
CA GLU A 145 -20.62 16.57 7.81
C GLU A 145 -21.80 16.25 6.88
N GLN A 146 -21.84 16.83 5.68
CA GLN A 146 -22.86 16.52 4.65
C GLN A 146 -22.83 15.05 4.21
N VAL A 147 -21.64 14.46 4.00
CA VAL A 147 -21.51 13.04 3.63
C VAL A 147 -22.00 12.14 4.76
N ASN A 148 -21.70 12.51 6.02
CA ASN A 148 -22.21 11.78 7.18
C ASN A 148 -23.74 11.84 7.26
N GLU A 149 -24.31 13.03 7.09
CA GLU A 149 -25.76 13.25 7.12
C GLU A 149 -26.46 12.45 6.02
N LEU A 150 -25.96 12.47 4.78
CA LEU A 150 -26.52 11.65 3.72
C LEU A 150 -26.34 10.16 4.01
N ALA A 151 -25.21 9.72 4.55
CA ALA A 151 -25.01 8.31 4.90
C ALA A 151 -26.02 7.84 5.97
N ASP A 152 -26.29 8.66 6.97
CA ASP A 152 -27.30 8.35 8.00
C ASP A 152 -28.71 8.34 7.39
N ALA A 153 -29.04 9.31 6.55
CA ALA A 153 -30.30 9.33 5.81
C ALA A 153 -30.47 8.06 4.96
N LEU A 154 -29.44 7.64 4.20
CA LEU A 154 -29.49 6.41 3.41
C LEU A 154 -29.82 5.20 4.28
N LEU A 155 -29.16 5.06 5.44
CA LEU A 155 -29.42 3.94 6.34
C LEU A 155 -30.85 3.96 6.89
N GLU A 156 -31.36 5.14 7.28
CA GLU A 156 -32.75 5.30 7.70
C GLU A 156 -33.72 4.93 6.57
N GLY A 157 -33.52 5.49 5.36
CA GLY A 157 -34.38 5.24 4.20
C GLY A 157 -34.42 3.77 3.77
N LEU A 158 -33.26 3.08 3.80
CA LEU A 158 -33.18 1.66 3.44
C LEU A 158 -33.89 0.76 4.46
N LEU A 159 -33.94 1.15 5.74
CA LEU A 159 -34.71 0.45 6.77
C LEU A 159 -36.22 0.55 6.56
N PHE A 160 -36.70 1.62 5.94
CA PHE A 160 -38.14 1.83 5.70
C PHE A 160 -38.61 1.32 4.34
N ASN A 161 -37.74 1.26 3.33
CA ASN A 161 -38.14 1.08 1.93
C ASN A 161 -37.77 -0.27 1.31
N THR A 162 -37.11 -1.19 2.05
CA THR A 162 -36.68 -2.47 1.46
C THR A 162 -36.97 -3.67 2.36
N GLU A 163 -37.32 -4.82 1.76
CA GLU A 163 -37.36 -6.12 2.46
C GLU A 163 -35.96 -6.70 2.70
N ASN A 164 -34.94 -6.09 2.08
CA ASN A 164 -33.55 -6.53 2.16
C ASN A 164 -32.88 -6.00 3.44
N SER A 165 -31.83 -6.69 3.88
CA SER A 165 -30.98 -6.12 4.93
C SER A 165 -30.31 -4.83 4.42
N PRO A 166 -29.97 -3.87 5.31
CA PRO A 166 -29.28 -2.65 4.91
C PRO A 166 -28.02 -2.91 4.08
N GLN A 167 -27.30 -4.01 4.36
CA GLN A 167 -26.10 -4.39 3.61
C GLN A 167 -26.40 -4.74 2.15
N GLU A 168 -27.44 -5.53 1.90
CA GLU A 168 -27.82 -5.92 0.53
C GLU A 168 -28.48 -4.75 -0.21
N ALA A 169 -29.24 -3.91 0.50
CA ALA A 169 -29.84 -2.72 -0.06
C ALA A 169 -28.79 -1.70 -0.52
N LEU A 170 -27.71 -1.50 0.25
CA LEU A 170 -26.57 -0.65 -0.16
C LEU A 170 -25.83 -1.19 -1.38
N LYS A 171 -25.64 -2.51 -1.47
CA LYS A 171 -25.00 -3.14 -2.64
C LYS A 171 -25.86 -2.98 -3.89
N GLN A 172 -27.18 -3.12 -3.77
CA GLN A 172 -28.11 -2.89 -4.86
C GLN A 172 -28.11 -1.41 -5.28
N LEU A 173 -28.19 -0.48 -4.33
CA LEU A 173 -28.12 0.95 -4.61
C LEU A 173 -26.84 1.32 -5.38
N LEU A 174 -25.69 0.76 -4.98
CA LEU A 174 -24.43 0.97 -5.72
C LEU A 174 -24.49 0.39 -7.14
N ALA A 175 -25.13 -0.76 -7.33
CA ALA A 175 -25.31 -1.35 -8.66
C ALA A 175 -26.19 -0.45 -9.55
N ASP A 176 -27.27 0.10 -8.99
CA ASP A 176 -28.17 1.02 -9.69
C ASP A 176 -27.43 2.31 -10.09
N VAL A 177 -26.60 2.86 -9.19
CA VAL A 177 -25.69 3.99 -9.46
C VAL A 177 -24.68 3.70 -10.58
N HIS A 178 -24.27 2.44 -10.78
CA HIS A 178 -23.38 2.06 -11.89
C HIS A 178 -24.11 1.90 -13.23
N ASP A 179 -25.40 1.57 -13.20
CA ASP A 179 -26.19 1.28 -14.39
C ASP A 179 -26.82 2.53 -15.00
N GLU A 180 -27.08 3.57 -14.21
CA GLU A 180 -27.48 4.86 -14.74
C GLU A 180 -26.29 5.64 -15.32
N LYS A 181 -26.47 6.15 -16.55
CA LYS A 181 -25.55 7.14 -17.14
C LYS A 181 -25.77 8.48 -16.46
N GLN A 182 -25.25 8.64 -15.24
CA GLN A 182 -25.35 9.91 -14.54
C GLN A 182 -24.16 10.81 -14.86
N ASP A 183 -24.49 12.01 -15.32
CA ASP A 183 -23.61 13.18 -15.43
C ASP A 183 -24.03 14.20 -14.34
N SER A 184 -24.48 13.71 -13.16
CA SER A 184 -24.95 14.57 -12.08
C SER A 184 -23.78 15.00 -11.19
N ASP A 185 -23.76 16.28 -10.80
CA ASP A 185 -22.76 16.85 -9.89
C ASP A 185 -22.76 16.18 -8.50
N HIS A 186 -23.80 15.39 -8.19
CA HIS A 186 -23.99 14.69 -6.90
C HIS A 186 -23.64 13.20 -6.94
N ASP A 187 -23.26 12.62 -8.09
CA ASP A 187 -22.88 11.20 -8.19
C ASP A 187 -21.74 10.85 -7.22
N PHE A 188 -20.69 11.69 -7.18
CA PHE A 188 -19.58 11.49 -6.25
C PHE A 188 -19.99 11.62 -4.77
N PHE A 189 -20.92 12.54 -4.47
CA PHE A 189 -21.44 12.75 -3.13
C PHE A 189 -22.21 11.50 -2.64
N LEU A 190 -23.14 11.01 -3.46
CA LEU A 190 -23.93 9.81 -3.18
C LEU A 190 -23.03 8.57 -3.03
N ARG A 191 -22.09 8.37 -3.96
CA ARG A 191 -21.07 7.30 -3.87
C ARG A 191 -20.32 7.32 -2.54
N SER A 192 -19.92 8.51 -2.10
CA SER A 192 -19.21 8.69 -0.83
C SER A 192 -20.07 8.39 0.39
N ALA A 193 -21.35 8.77 0.36
CA ALA A 193 -22.30 8.43 1.40
C ALA A 193 -22.59 6.92 1.45
N ILE A 194 -22.74 6.24 0.30
CA ILE A 194 -22.91 4.78 0.22
C ILE A 194 -21.73 4.06 0.86
N LEU A 195 -20.50 4.49 0.56
CA LEU A 195 -19.29 3.88 1.12
C LEU A 195 -19.23 4.04 2.64
N LEU A 196 -19.55 5.23 3.15
CA LEU A 196 -19.59 5.49 4.59
C LEU A 196 -20.71 4.70 5.29
N ALA A 197 -21.90 4.65 4.70
CA ALA A 197 -23.01 3.83 5.19
C ALA A 197 -22.60 2.34 5.26
N SER A 198 -21.90 1.84 4.23
CA SER A 198 -21.36 0.47 4.21
C SER A 198 -20.39 0.20 5.36
N GLU A 199 -19.52 1.14 5.70
CA GLU A 199 -18.62 1.01 6.87
C GLU A 199 -19.42 0.96 8.17
N LYS A 200 -20.45 1.81 8.32
CA LYS A 200 -21.31 1.85 9.53
C LYS A 200 -22.06 0.53 9.77
N VAL A 201 -22.50 -0.16 8.72
CA VAL A 201 -23.29 -1.41 8.84
C VAL A 201 -22.53 -2.69 8.48
N GLY A 202 -21.25 -2.58 8.15
CA GLY A 202 -20.42 -3.72 7.75
C GLY A 202 -20.83 -4.37 6.42
N ALA A 203 -21.30 -3.60 5.43
CA ALA A 203 -21.74 -4.14 4.14
C ALA A 203 -20.57 -4.66 3.26
N GLY A 204 -19.34 -4.30 3.60
CA GLY A 204 -18.13 -4.77 2.93
C GLY A 204 -17.91 -4.19 1.53
N ILE A 205 -18.52 -3.03 1.23
CA ILE A 205 -18.26 -2.29 -0.02
C ILE A 205 -16.90 -1.60 0.10
N HIS A 206 -16.02 -1.85 -0.86
CA HIS A 206 -14.69 -1.26 -0.92
C HIS A 206 -14.66 0.01 -1.79
N SER A 207 -13.69 0.90 -1.55
CA SER A 207 -13.62 2.19 -2.24
C SER A 207 -13.47 2.05 -3.76
N TRP A 208 -12.74 1.03 -4.23
CA TRP A 208 -12.59 0.77 -5.66
C TRP A 208 -13.93 0.38 -6.33
N GLN A 209 -14.85 -0.26 -5.61
CA GLN A 209 -16.17 -0.61 -6.16
C GLN A 209 -17.06 0.62 -6.30
N VAL A 210 -16.83 1.61 -5.45
CA VAL A 210 -17.62 2.85 -5.40
C VAL A 210 -17.12 3.83 -6.46
N TYR A 211 -15.81 4.03 -6.57
CA TYR A 211 -15.21 5.08 -7.41
C TYR A 211 -14.74 4.61 -8.78
N THR A 212 -15.26 3.48 -9.24
CA THR A 212 -15.07 3.03 -10.61
C THR A 212 -16.39 3.07 -11.37
N HIS A 213 -16.32 3.06 -12.70
CA HIS A 213 -17.50 2.84 -13.52
C HIS A 213 -17.89 1.36 -13.53
N LYS A 214 -18.94 0.97 -14.25
CA LYS A 214 -19.25 -0.45 -14.44
C LYS A 214 -18.11 -1.17 -15.17
N LYS A 215 -17.61 -2.26 -14.60
CA LYS A 215 -16.59 -3.11 -15.25
C LYS A 215 -17.18 -3.75 -16.52
N PRO A 216 -16.52 -3.63 -17.68
CA PRO A 216 -16.95 -4.35 -18.88
C PRO A 216 -16.90 -5.87 -18.69
N GLU A 217 -17.84 -6.58 -19.30
CA GLU A 217 -17.86 -8.04 -19.33
C GLU A 217 -16.60 -8.60 -20.01
N GLY A 218 -16.09 -9.73 -19.51
CA GLY A 218 -14.92 -10.40 -20.07
C GLY A 218 -13.56 -9.72 -19.82
N VAL A 219 -13.52 -8.55 -19.18
CA VAL A 219 -12.25 -7.88 -18.81
C VAL A 219 -11.84 -8.28 -17.40
N ASP A 220 -10.56 -8.66 -17.24
CA ASP A 220 -9.95 -8.92 -15.94
C ASP A 220 -10.01 -7.67 -15.03
N GLN A 221 -10.29 -7.88 -13.74
CA GLN A 221 -10.49 -6.79 -12.79
C GLN A 221 -9.25 -5.90 -12.68
N TRP A 222 -8.05 -6.49 -12.58
CA TRP A 222 -6.82 -5.71 -12.39
C TRP A 222 -6.47 -4.92 -13.64
N THR A 223 -6.56 -5.56 -14.80
CA THR A 223 -6.35 -4.92 -16.10
C THR A 223 -7.31 -3.75 -16.32
N TRP A 224 -8.53 -3.84 -15.79
CA TRP A 224 -9.50 -2.76 -15.84
C TRP A 224 -9.16 -1.64 -14.85
N LEU A 225 -8.88 -1.97 -13.58
CA LEU A 225 -8.55 -0.98 -12.54
C LEU A 225 -7.28 -0.17 -12.85
N GLU A 226 -6.34 -0.71 -13.62
CA GLU A 226 -5.13 0.02 -14.06
C GLU A 226 -5.42 1.18 -15.02
N LYS A 227 -6.57 1.17 -15.70
CA LYS A 227 -6.91 2.23 -16.66
C LYS A 227 -7.50 3.45 -15.94
N PRO A 228 -6.99 4.68 -16.16
CA PRO A 228 -7.57 5.88 -15.57
C PRO A 228 -9.05 6.05 -15.91
N SER A 229 -9.47 5.69 -17.13
CA SER A 229 -10.85 5.76 -17.60
C SER A 229 -11.83 4.81 -16.89
N SER A 230 -11.33 3.92 -16.03
CA SER A 230 -12.17 3.05 -15.21
C SER A 230 -12.65 3.74 -13.94
N TRP A 231 -12.04 4.86 -13.56
CA TRP A 231 -12.31 5.59 -12.33
C TRP A 231 -13.18 6.82 -12.60
N VAL A 232 -14.00 7.21 -11.63
CA VAL A 232 -14.73 8.49 -11.70
C VAL A 232 -13.77 9.69 -11.66
N PRO A 233 -14.12 10.86 -12.23
CA PRO A 233 -13.22 12.01 -12.36
C PRO A 233 -12.57 12.47 -11.06
N GLU A 234 -13.29 12.45 -9.94
CA GLU A 234 -12.82 12.83 -8.61
C GLU A 234 -11.72 11.91 -8.10
N ALA A 235 -11.88 10.60 -8.29
CA ALA A 235 -10.87 9.61 -7.92
C ALA A 235 -9.63 9.74 -8.80
N GLN A 236 -9.81 10.05 -10.10
CA GLN A 236 -8.68 10.36 -10.99
C GLN A 236 -7.94 11.62 -10.53
N ALA A 237 -8.65 12.69 -10.18
CA ALA A 237 -8.06 13.94 -9.70
C ALA A 237 -7.29 13.76 -8.38
N ALA A 238 -7.86 13.00 -7.43
CA ALA A 238 -7.19 12.65 -6.18
C ALA A 238 -5.91 11.85 -6.43
N ALA A 239 -5.97 10.82 -7.29
CA ALA A 239 -4.82 10.02 -7.68
C ALA A 239 -3.74 10.86 -8.38
N ALA A 240 -4.13 11.79 -9.26
CA ALA A 240 -3.20 12.69 -9.96
C ALA A 240 -2.45 13.62 -8.99
N LYS A 241 -3.16 14.24 -8.04
CA LYS A 241 -2.55 15.12 -7.02
C LYS A 241 -1.56 14.37 -6.12
N HIS A 242 -1.90 13.14 -5.74
CA HIS A 242 -0.99 12.27 -4.99
C HIS A 242 0.24 11.91 -5.81
N THR A 243 0.02 11.48 -7.06
CA THR A 243 1.08 11.13 -8.01
C THR A 243 2.05 12.30 -8.18
N GLU A 244 1.58 13.53 -8.31
CA GLU A 244 2.42 14.72 -8.39
C GLU A 244 3.29 14.88 -7.13
N THR A 245 2.67 14.83 -5.94
CA THR A 245 3.40 15.02 -4.67
C THR A 245 4.45 13.92 -4.46
N ALA A 246 4.08 12.66 -4.71
CA ALA A 246 4.96 11.52 -4.59
C ALA A 246 6.07 11.54 -5.66
N PHE A 247 5.75 11.97 -6.89
CA PHE A 247 6.73 12.18 -7.96
C PHE A 247 7.79 13.22 -7.57
N ILE A 248 7.40 14.36 -6.99
CA ILE A 248 8.34 15.40 -6.53
C ILE A 248 9.30 14.83 -5.47
N LYS A 249 8.77 14.08 -4.50
CA LYS A 249 9.61 13.45 -3.45
C LYS A 249 10.55 12.38 -4.02
N ALA A 250 10.06 11.53 -4.91
CA ALA A 250 10.87 10.53 -5.60
C ALA A 250 11.96 11.19 -6.48
N LEU A 251 11.64 12.30 -7.14
CA LEU A 251 12.60 13.08 -7.92
C LEU A 251 13.69 13.69 -7.04
N ASN A 252 13.34 14.21 -5.85
CA ASN A 252 14.33 14.72 -4.90
C ASN A 252 15.27 13.60 -4.40
N LEU A 253 14.72 12.42 -4.10
CA LEU A 253 15.53 11.23 -3.78
C LEU A 253 16.49 10.90 -4.94
N ALA A 254 15.97 10.80 -6.17
CA ALA A 254 16.75 10.42 -7.36
C ALA A 254 17.81 11.47 -7.77
N LYS A 255 17.64 12.75 -7.38
CA LYS A 255 18.65 13.80 -7.60
C LYS A 255 19.87 13.62 -6.70
N THR A 256 19.64 13.15 -5.47
CA THR A 256 20.70 12.86 -4.49
C THR A 256 21.36 11.51 -4.79
N HIS A 257 20.56 10.49 -5.09
CA HIS A 257 20.99 9.12 -5.38
C HIS A 257 20.86 8.84 -6.88
N LYS A 258 21.89 9.21 -7.64
CA LYS A 258 21.85 9.28 -9.12
C LYS A 258 21.99 7.93 -9.82
N GLU A 259 22.27 6.87 -9.07
CA GLU A 259 22.39 5.52 -9.59
C GLU A 259 21.07 5.09 -10.24
N GLU A 260 21.08 4.68 -11.50
CA GLU A 260 19.88 4.19 -12.19
C GLU A 260 19.55 2.76 -11.75
N GLN A 261 18.96 2.65 -10.56
CA GLN A 261 18.60 1.39 -9.92
C GLN A 261 17.20 1.46 -9.27
N VAL A 262 16.64 0.29 -9.02
CA VAL A 262 15.45 0.10 -8.19
C VAL A 262 15.91 -0.50 -6.86
N ILE A 263 15.57 0.15 -5.75
CA ILE A 263 15.78 -0.38 -4.40
C ILE A 263 14.44 -0.78 -3.81
N ALA A 264 14.21 -2.08 -3.66
CA ALA A 264 13.00 -2.64 -3.12
C ALA A 264 13.18 -3.00 -1.63
N TYR A 265 12.50 -2.28 -0.75
CA TYR A 265 12.47 -2.60 0.68
C TYR A 265 11.43 -3.69 0.93
N LYS A 266 11.90 -4.85 1.38
CA LYS A 266 11.09 -6.02 1.74
C LYS A 266 11.00 -6.16 3.26
N GLY A 267 9.86 -6.63 3.75
CA GLY A 267 9.68 -7.02 5.15
C GLY A 267 8.28 -6.72 5.69
N GLY A 268 7.88 -7.45 6.73
CA GLY A 268 6.57 -7.29 7.35
C GLY A 268 6.32 -5.92 8.02
N PHE A 269 5.09 -5.71 8.48
CA PHE A 269 4.73 -4.54 9.29
C PHE A 269 5.56 -4.49 10.56
N GLY A 270 6.07 -3.32 10.96
CA GLY A 270 6.89 -3.18 12.17
C GLY A 270 8.33 -3.72 12.07
N ALA A 271 8.77 -4.20 10.89
CA ALA A 271 10.14 -4.70 10.70
C ALA A 271 11.22 -3.61 10.79
N GLY A 272 10.85 -2.33 10.65
CA GLY A 272 11.78 -1.20 10.74
C GLY A 272 12.33 -0.68 9.40
N LYS A 273 11.62 -0.96 8.29
CA LYS A 273 11.95 -0.49 6.93
C LYS A 273 12.19 1.02 6.88
N THR A 274 11.27 1.81 7.42
CA THR A 274 11.35 3.28 7.43
C THR A 274 12.58 3.83 8.15
N SER A 275 12.92 3.25 9.31
CA SER A 275 14.11 3.68 10.06
C SER A 275 15.42 3.32 9.34
N HIS A 276 15.51 2.11 8.78
CA HIS A 276 16.69 1.71 8.00
C HIS A 276 16.81 2.55 6.72
N GLY A 277 15.70 2.77 6.01
CA GLY A 277 15.67 3.62 4.84
C GLY A 277 16.10 5.06 5.14
N THR A 278 15.63 5.63 6.24
CA THR A 278 16.01 6.99 6.65
C THR A 278 17.50 7.09 6.95
N GLU A 279 18.09 6.09 7.59
CA GLU A 279 19.53 6.00 7.83
C GLU A 279 20.32 5.85 6.50
N ALA A 280 19.86 4.98 5.60
CA ALA A 280 20.55 4.68 4.35
C ALA A 280 20.52 5.83 3.33
N PHE A 281 19.39 6.56 3.23
CA PHE A 281 19.24 7.63 2.23
C PHE A 281 19.51 9.03 2.80
N GLY A 282 19.48 9.20 4.13
CA GLY A 282 19.69 10.47 4.81
C GLY A 282 18.51 11.45 4.69
N TYR A 283 18.84 12.73 4.74
CA TYR A 283 17.89 13.84 4.77
C TYR A 283 18.16 14.82 3.62
N ASP A 284 17.12 15.52 3.19
CA ASP A 284 17.23 16.60 2.20
C ASP A 284 17.72 17.92 2.83
N GLU A 285 17.82 18.97 2.00
CA GLU A 285 18.24 20.31 2.41
C GLU A 285 17.31 20.96 3.47
N ASN A 286 16.07 20.47 3.60
CA ASN A 286 15.10 20.92 4.59
C ASN A 286 15.03 19.99 5.81
N ASN A 287 16.02 19.10 5.96
CA ASN A 287 16.07 18.08 7.01
C ASN A 287 14.86 17.12 7.00
N ALA A 288 14.22 16.93 5.84
CA ALA A 288 13.18 15.92 5.66
C ALA A 288 13.81 14.59 5.22
N PRO A 289 13.40 13.43 5.77
CA PRO A 289 13.95 12.13 5.37
C PRO A 289 13.75 11.88 3.87
N LEU A 290 14.83 11.62 3.15
CA LEU A 290 14.77 11.34 1.71
C LEU A 290 13.97 10.08 1.42
N PHE A 291 13.98 9.10 2.32
CA PHE A 291 13.19 7.87 2.21
C PHE A 291 11.67 8.12 2.10
N LYS A 292 11.16 9.31 2.46
CA LYS A 292 9.76 9.70 2.17
C LYS A 292 9.44 9.79 0.67
N GLY A 293 10.45 9.77 -0.19
CA GLY A 293 10.31 9.61 -1.64
C GLY A 293 10.13 8.16 -2.11
N SER A 294 10.06 7.19 -1.20
CA SER A 294 9.71 5.81 -1.56
C SER A 294 8.25 5.70 -2.00
N ILE A 295 8.01 4.78 -2.94
CA ILE A 295 6.67 4.48 -3.42
C ILE A 295 6.15 3.31 -2.60
N SER A 296 5.09 3.54 -1.81
CA SER A 296 4.48 2.53 -0.96
C SER A 296 2.97 2.44 -1.15
N PRO A 297 2.37 1.24 -1.11
CA PRO A 297 0.92 1.08 -1.10
C PRO A 297 0.26 1.80 0.09
N ASP A 298 0.95 1.94 1.22
CA ASP A 298 0.39 2.58 2.41
C ASP A 298 0.22 4.10 2.22
N ALA A 299 1.13 4.76 1.49
CA ALA A 299 0.96 6.16 1.12
C ALA A 299 -0.25 6.38 0.18
N GLY A 300 -0.48 5.45 -0.74
CA GLY A 300 -1.67 5.44 -1.61
C GLY A 300 -2.96 5.19 -0.83
N LYS A 301 -2.96 4.29 0.16
CA LYS A 301 -4.11 4.06 1.05
C LYS A 301 -4.40 5.28 1.93
N GLN A 302 -3.36 5.96 2.43
CA GLN A 302 -3.53 7.20 3.18
C GLN A 302 -4.20 8.29 2.36
N LEU A 303 -3.90 8.40 1.06
CA LEU A 303 -4.63 9.31 0.18
C LEU A 303 -6.14 9.03 0.24
N VAL A 304 -6.52 7.79 -0.05
CA VAL A 304 -7.93 7.36 -0.06
C VAL A 304 -8.61 7.62 1.30
N ARG A 305 -7.89 7.39 2.40
CA ARG A 305 -8.37 7.63 3.77
C ARG A 305 -8.39 9.10 4.21
N LYS A 306 -7.55 9.95 3.61
CA LYS A 306 -7.56 11.41 3.87
C LYS A 306 -8.68 12.10 3.09
N THR A 307 -9.03 11.55 1.94
CA THR A 307 -10.14 12.05 1.14
C THR A 307 -11.49 11.59 1.69
N MET A 308 -11.52 10.48 2.43
CA MET A 308 -12.77 9.81 2.85
C MET A 308 -12.56 9.01 4.15
N PRO A 309 -13.51 9.03 5.10
CA PRO A 309 -13.38 8.36 6.40
C PRO A 309 -13.62 6.84 6.31
N VAL A 310 -12.78 6.14 5.55
CA VAL A 310 -12.91 4.70 5.29
C VAL A 310 -11.84 3.90 6.03
N SER A 311 -12.14 2.62 6.27
CA SER A 311 -11.18 1.70 6.86
C SER A 311 -9.99 1.46 5.93
N HIS A 312 -8.87 1.02 6.50
CA HIS A 312 -7.69 0.63 5.72
C HIS A 312 -7.99 -0.52 4.74
N ASN A 313 -8.93 -1.40 5.07
CA ASN A 313 -9.34 -2.51 4.22
C ASN A 313 -10.11 -2.01 2.99
N SER A 314 -11.05 -1.09 3.18
CA SER A 314 -11.83 -0.50 2.08
C SER A 314 -10.96 0.30 1.11
N ALA A 315 -9.93 0.99 1.62
CA ALA A 315 -8.96 1.71 0.81
C ALA A 315 -7.89 0.83 0.13
N HIS A 316 -7.82 -0.48 0.45
CA HIS A 316 -6.67 -1.30 0.13
C HIS A 316 -6.38 -1.41 -1.37
N VAL A 317 -7.38 -1.78 -2.18
CA VAL A 317 -7.22 -2.03 -3.62
C VAL A 317 -6.93 -0.74 -4.37
N GLN A 318 -7.72 0.31 -4.14
CA GLN A 318 -7.53 1.62 -4.77
C GLN A 318 -6.17 2.23 -4.39
N GLY A 319 -5.84 2.25 -3.09
CA GLY A 319 -4.57 2.79 -2.62
C GLY A 319 -3.36 2.04 -3.17
N SER A 320 -3.45 0.71 -3.26
CA SER A 320 -2.38 -0.10 -3.86
C SER A 320 -2.24 0.16 -5.36
N ASN A 321 -3.36 0.24 -6.11
CA ASN A 321 -3.36 0.52 -7.54
C ASN A 321 -2.69 1.87 -7.87
N VAL A 322 -3.03 2.93 -7.12
CA VAL A 322 -2.40 4.26 -7.28
C VAL A 322 -0.87 4.16 -7.13
N SER A 323 -0.39 3.48 -6.10
CA SER A 323 1.05 3.31 -5.87
C SER A 323 1.73 2.41 -6.91
N PHE A 324 1.05 1.37 -7.39
CA PHE A 324 1.58 0.50 -8.45
C PHE A 324 1.73 1.25 -9.78
N ASN A 325 0.69 1.98 -10.19
CA ASN A 325 0.74 2.80 -11.41
C ASN A 325 1.83 3.87 -11.34
N LEU A 326 1.98 4.50 -10.17
CA LEU A 326 3.05 5.47 -9.95
C LEU A 326 4.44 4.82 -10.08
N PHE A 327 4.65 3.66 -9.47
CA PHE A 327 5.91 2.92 -9.59
C PHE A 327 6.21 2.56 -11.04
N ASP A 328 5.23 2.03 -11.78
CA ASP A 328 5.40 1.65 -13.20
C ASP A 328 5.66 2.87 -14.10
N GLY A 329 5.04 4.00 -13.79
CA GLY A 329 5.31 5.28 -14.45
C GLY A 329 6.69 5.87 -14.12
N LEU A 330 7.23 5.60 -12.93
CA LEU A 330 8.54 6.09 -12.49
C LEU A 330 9.68 5.22 -13.00
N ILE A 331 9.54 3.89 -12.93
CA ILE A 331 10.60 2.95 -13.30
C ILE A 331 11.01 3.12 -14.77
N SER A 332 10.06 3.45 -15.64
CA SER A 332 10.28 3.71 -17.07
C SER A 332 10.98 5.05 -17.37
N LYS A 333 11.11 5.95 -16.39
CA LYS A 333 11.82 7.23 -16.57
C LYS A 333 13.32 7.06 -16.38
N LYS A 334 14.09 7.74 -17.24
CA LYS A 334 15.54 7.97 -17.07
C LYS A 334 15.78 8.96 -15.93
N MET A 335 15.70 8.43 -14.71
CA MET A 335 16.04 9.11 -13.46
C MET A 335 16.83 8.14 -12.59
N GLY A 336 17.50 8.68 -11.56
CA GLY A 336 18.30 7.93 -10.60
C GLY A 336 17.50 6.92 -9.78
N THR A 337 17.87 6.74 -8.53
CA THR A 337 17.37 5.66 -7.69
C THR A 337 15.86 5.80 -7.47
N ILE A 338 15.14 4.69 -7.64
CA ILE A 338 13.72 4.58 -7.32
C ILE A 338 13.58 3.61 -6.16
N VAL A 339 12.90 4.02 -5.10
CA VAL A 339 12.68 3.18 -3.93
C VAL A 339 11.25 2.68 -3.92
N TYR A 340 11.07 1.37 -3.80
CA TYR A 340 9.76 0.73 -3.67
C TYR A 340 9.65 0.07 -2.29
N ASP A 341 8.69 0.50 -1.48
CA ASP A 341 8.49 0.02 -0.11
C ASP A 341 7.21 -0.80 0.00
N SER A 342 7.36 -2.12 0.10
CA SER A 342 6.24 -3.07 0.13
C SER A 342 6.60 -4.32 0.95
N SER A 343 5.61 -5.17 1.22
CA SER A 343 5.88 -6.42 1.95
C SER A 343 6.75 -7.39 1.15
N LEU A 344 6.53 -7.47 -0.17
CA LEU A 344 7.23 -8.35 -1.12
C LEU A 344 7.37 -9.77 -0.59
N ALA A 345 6.27 -10.30 -0.04
CA ALA A 345 6.27 -11.55 0.70
C ALA A 345 6.62 -12.75 -0.19
N ARG A 346 6.23 -12.73 -1.48
CA ARG A 346 6.32 -13.89 -2.36
C ARG A 346 7.50 -13.80 -3.31
N SER A 347 8.04 -14.97 -3.67
CA SER A 347 9.09 -15.08 -4.70
C SER A 347 8.65 -14.52 -6.06
N SER A 348 7.38 -14.68 -6.43
CA SER A 348 6.80 -14.10 -7.65
C SER A 348 6.87 -12.57 -7.69
N ASP A 349 6.80 -11.91 -6.53
CA ASP A 349 6.88 -10.44 -6.45
C ASP A 349 8.31 -9.99 -6.81
N ILE A 350 9.31 -10.74 -6.35
CA ILE A 350 10.73 -10.50 -6.68
C ILE A 350 10.98 -10.76 -8.16
N THR A 351 10.48 -11.87 -8.71
CA THR A 351 10.58 -12.16 -10.15
C THR A 351 9.96 -11.04 -10.98
N GLY A 352 8.76 -10.56 -10.62
CA GLY A 352 8.10 -9.46 -11.30
C GLY A 352 8.91 -8.16 -11.25
N LEU A 353 9.51 -7.84 -10.10
CA LEU A 353 10.37 -6.66 -9.97
C LEU A 353 11.67 -6.78 -10.76
N ILE A 354 12.28 -7.96 -10.84
CA ILE A 354 13.45 -8.22 -11.70
C ILE A 354 13.07 -7.91 -13.15
N SER A 355 12.01 -8.51 -13.66
CA SER A 355 11.57 -8.30 -15.05
C SER A 355 11.23 -6.84 -15.35
N LYS A 356 10.56 -6.13 -14.42
CA LYS A 356 10.28 -4.69 -14.56
C LYS A 356 11.56 -3.86 -14.60
N SER A 357 12.54 -4.19 -13.76
CA SER A 357 13.82 -3.47 -13.67
C SER A 357 14.68 -3.69 -14.92
N GLU A 358 14.75 -4.92 -15.42
CA GLU A 358 15.45 -5.26 -16.67
C GLU A 358 14.83 -4.55 -17.88
N ALA A 359 13.50 -4.55 -17.99
CA ALA A 359 12.78 -3.83 -19.05
C ALA A 359 13.06 -2.32 -19.02
N ALA A 360 13.29 -1.76 -17.82
CA ALA A 360 13.66 -0.37 -17.60
C ALA A 360 15.18 -0.10 -17.67
N GLN A 361 16.01 -1.13 -17.93
CA GLN A 361 17.47 -1.05 -17.96
C GLN A 361 18.12 -0.61 -16.62
N LYS A 362 17.47 -0.95 -15.49
CA LYS A 362 17.92 -0.64 -14.12
C LYS A 362 18.27 -1.93 -13.36
N SER A 363 19.29 -1.86 -12.51
CA SER A 363 19.55 -2.96 -11.57
C SER A 363 18.49 -2.98 -10.47
N LEU A 364 18.23 -4.16 -9.90
CA LEU A 364 17.37 -4.31 -8.73
C LEU A 364 18.24 -4.60 -7.51
N LYS A 365 18.01 -3.89 -6.43
CA LYS A 365 18.52 -4.21 -5.10
C LYS A 365 17.34 -4.46 -4.17
N VAL A 366 17.21 -5.66 -3.63
CA VAL A 366 16.25 -5.99 -2.58
C VAL A 366 16.93 -5.82 -1.22
N VAL A 367 16.32 -5.06 -0.33
CA VAL A 367 16.76 -4.91 1.07
C VAL A 367 15.68 -5.54 1.94
N ASP A 368 15.90 -6.79 2.36
CA ASP A 368 14.97 -7.54 3.20
C ASP A 368 15.32 -7.34 4.66
N ILE A 369 14.41 -6.70 5.39
CA ILE A 369 14.61 -6.37 6.79
C ILE A 369 13.67 -7.22 7.62
N VAL A 370 14.28 -7.95 8.55
CA VAL A 370 13.60 -8.83 9.48
C VAL A 370 13.95 -8.46 10.90
N ARG A 371 12.91 -8.38 11.72
CA ARG A 371 13.00 -8.16 13.16
C ARG A 371 12.41 -9.38 13.87
N ASP A 372 12.82 -9.59 15.12
CA ASP A 372 12.14 -10.52 16.01
C ASP A 372 10.62 -10.26 16.02
N ASP A 373 9.83 -11.34 16.03
CA ASP A 373 8.37 -11.25 15.89
C ASP A 373 7.73 -10.50 17.06
N ARG A 374 8.25 -10.66 18.29
CA ARG A 374 7.74 -9.93 19.47
C ARG A 374 8.00 -8.44 19.30
N ALA A 375 9.23 -8.08 18.95
CA ALA A 375 9.61 -6.69 18.72
C ALA A 375 8.80 -6.06 17.57
N ARG A 376 8.46 -6.85 16.56
CA ARG A 376 7.61 -6.45 15.43
C ARG A 376 6.16 -6.18 15.86
N PHE A 377 5.55 -7.08 16.62
CA PHE A 377 4.18 -6.91 17.14
C PHE A 377 4.10 -5.71 18.08
N LEU A 378 5.05 -5.56 18.99
CA LEU A 378 5.13 -4.41 19.89
C LEU A 378 5.36 -3.10 19.13
N ALA A 379 6.12 -3.11 18.03
CA ALA A 379 6.26 -1.93 17.17
C ALA A 379 4.94 -1.54 16.47
N VAL A 380 4.09 -2.52 16.10
CA VAL A 380 2.75 -2.25 15.56
C VAL A 380 1.82 -1.72 16.66
N LEU A 381 1.85 -2.32 17.85
CA LEU A 381 1.09 -1.83 19.01
C LEU A 381 1.48 -0.39 19.37
N ALA A 382 2.76 -0.06 19.26
CA ALA A 382 3.31 1.27 19.54
C ALA A 382 2.82 2.37 18.59
N ARG A 383 2.20 2.05 17.45
CA ARG A 383 1.68 3.04 16.51
C ARG A 383 0.59 3.89 17.16
N THR A 384 0.66 5.19 16.93
CA THR A 384 -0.28 6.16 17.47
C THR A 384 -1.61 6.13 16.71
N VAL A 385 -2.71 6.44 17.40
CA VAL A 385 -4.05 6.47 16.79
C VAL A 385 -4.14 7.51 15.67
N SER A 386 -3.54 8.68 15.87
CA SER A 386 -3.45 9.77 14.89
C SER A 386 -2.25 9.65 13.92
N GLY A 387 -1.49 8.56 13.99
CA GLY A 387 -0.29 8.36 13.19
C GLY A 387 -0.59 8.02 11.72
N GLU A 388 0.41 8.25 10.87
CA GLU A 388 0.38 7.87 9.44
C GLU A 388 0.48 6.35 9.25
N ASP A 389 1.20 5.67 10.13
CA ASP A 389 1.42 4.24 10.07
C ASP A 389 0.12 3.43 10.31
N PRO A 390 -0.17 2.40 9.49
CA PRO A 390 -1.43 1.68 9.62
C PRO A 390 -1.47 0.81 10.89
N ARG A 391 -2.61 0.78 11.56
CA ARG A 391 -2.87 -0.15 12.68
C ARG A 391 -3.52 -1.40 12.07
N ILE A 392 -2.77 -2.51 12.08
CA ILE A 392 -3.09 -3.72 11.29
C ILE A 392 -3.76 -4.76 12.19
N PRO A 393 -4.83 -5.44 11.74
CA PRO A 393 -5.44 -6.54 12.48
C PRO A 393 -4.44 -7.67 12.79
N VAL A 394 -4.61 -8.34 13.93
CA VAL A 394 -3.79 -9.47 14.35
C VAL A 394 -3.78 -10.57 13.29
N SER A 395 -4.93 -10.85 12.68
CA SER A 395 -5.05 -11.84 11.60
C SER A 395 -4.12 -11.56 10.41
N PHE A 396 -3.93 -10.29 10.05
CA PHE A 396 -3.04 -9.86 8.98
C PHE A 396 -1.57 -9.91 9.41
N LEU A 397 -1.25 -9.57 10.66
CA LEU A 397 0.10 -9.69 11.20
C LEU A 397 0.59 -11.15 11.20
N LEU A 398 -0.28 -12.06 11.65
CA LEU A 398 -0.03 -13.50 11.67
C LEU A 398 0.12 -14.07 10.25
N SER A 399 -0.81 -13.75 9.35
CA SER A 399 -0.77 -14.23 7.96
C SER A 399 0.46 -13.68 7.22
N GLY A 400 0.78 -12.40 7.43
CA GLY A 400 1.93 -11.74 6.82
C GLY A 400 3.26 -12.38 7.22
N ALA A 401 3.47 -12.65 8.52
CA ALA A 401 4.71 -13.34 8.92
C ALA A 401 4.78 -14.78 8.47
N SER A 402 3.67 -15.52 8.53
CA SER A 402 3.65 -16.90 8.08
C SER A 402 4.02 -16.98 6.60
N MET A 403 3.47 -16.08 5.77
CA MET A 403 3.82 -15.98 4.35
C MET A 403 5.27 -15.56 4.14
N ASP A 404 5.74 -14.52 4.84
CA ASP A 404 7.12 -14.06 4.77
C ASP A 404 8.10 -15.20 5.08
N ARG A 405 7.91 -15.92 6.19
CA ARG A 405 8.80 -17.04 6.57
C ARG A 405 8.75 -18.18 5.53
N ALA A 406 7.57 -18.57 5.06
CA ALA A 406 7.42 -19.66 4.10
C ALA A 406 8.04 -19.38 2.72
N GLU A 407 8.02 -18.12 2.28
CA GLU A 407 8.48 -17.72 0.94
C GLU A 407 9.90 -17.16 0.93
N ARG A 408 10.47 -16.74 2.08
CA ARG A 408 11.76 -16.03 2.12
C ARG A 408 12.91 -16.80 1.47
N CYS A 409 13.05 -18.11 1.73
CA CYS A 409 14.06 -18.93 1.07
C CYS A 409 13.89 -18.92 -0.46
N LYS A 410 12.64 -18.95 -0.94
CA LYS A 410 12.36 -18.86 -2.39
C LYS A 410 12.71 -17.47 -2.94
N CYS A 411 12.49 -16.40 -2.18
CA CYS A 411 12.92 -15.05 -2.56
C CYS A 411 14.45 -14.96 -2.70
N PHE A 412 15.21 -15.51 -1.74
CA PHE A 412 16.67 -15.58 -1.81
C PHE A 412 17.13 -16.35 -3.06
N ASN A 413 16.56 -17.55 -3.23
CA ASN A 413 16.88 -18.42 -4.37
C ASN A 413 16.46 -17.80 -5.71
N THR A 414 15.46 -16.91 -5.74
CA THR A 414 15.06 -16.19 -6.97
C THR A 414 16.18 -15.28 -7.46
N VAL A 415 16.89 -14.59 -6.55
CA VAL A 415 18.03 -13.74 -6.94
C VAL A 415 19.27 -14.56 -7.25
N ILE A 416 19.58 -15.60 -6.47
CA ILE A 416 20.70 -16.51 -6.78
C ILE A 416 20.56 -17.13 -8.17
N ASN A 417 19.35 -17.58 -8.51
CA ASN A 417 19.08 -18.21 -9.81
C ASN A 417 18.78 -17.18 -10.92
N SER A 418 18.78 -15.88 -10.61
CA SER A 418 18.66 -14.84 -11.63
C SER A 418 19.97 -14.72 -12.37
N LYS A 419 19.90 -14.69 -13.70
CA LYS A 419 21.07 -14.48 -14.54
C LYS A 419 21.40 -13.01 -14.62
N GLU A 420 22.69 -12.70 -14.80
CA GLU A 420 23.06 -11.36 -15.22
C GLU A 420 22.47 -11.03 -16.58
N SER A 421 21.89 -9.84 -16.70
CA SER A 421 21.25 -9.38 -17.93
C SER A 421 22.13 -8.37 -18.64
N ILE A 422 22.56 -8.66 -19.87
CA ILE A 422 23.30 -7.71 -20.70
C ILE A 422 22.29 -6.87 -21.46
N VAL A 423 22.31 -5.57 -21.21
CA VAL A 423 21.39 -4.61 -21.84
C VAL A 423 22.19 -3.58 -22.61
N VAL A 424 21.83 -3.38 -23.87
CA VAL A 424 22.41 -2.31 -24.70
C VAL A 424 21.60 -1.04 -24.46
N ASP A 425 22.22 0.02 -23.93
CA ASP A 425 21.55 1.31 -23.85
C ASP A 425 21.34 1.85 -25.28
N LYS A 426 20.09 2.19 -25.56
CA LYS A 426 19.64 2.60 -26.90
C LYS A 426 20.33 3.88 -27.39
N ILE A 427 20.77 4.73 -26.48
CA ILE A 427 21.35 6.06 -26.73
C ILE A 427 22.85 5.95 -26.98
N ASP A 428 23.60 5.36 -26.06
CA ASP A 428 25.07 5.34 -26.14
C ASP A 428 25.62 4.06 -26.80
N LYS A 429 24.74 3.08 -27.10
CA LYS A 429 25.06 1.78 -27.69
C LYS A 429 26.06 0.96 -26.88
N LYS A 430 26.23 1.26 -25.58
CA LYS A 430 27.10 0.50 -24.69
C LYS A 430 26.33 -0.66 -24.07
N GLU A 431 27.03 -1.78 -23.94
CA GLU A 431 26.56 -2.89 -23.13
C GLU A 431 26.72 -2.55 -21.65
N LYS A 432 25.63 -2.70 -20.90
CA LYS A 432 25.55 -2.58 -19.46
C LYS A 432 25.10 -3.92 -18.91
N THR A 433 25.94 -4.53 -18.08
CA THR A 433 25.54 -5.71 -17.31
C THR A 433 24.69 -5.25 -16.13
N LEU A 434 23.47 -5.78 -16.03
CA LEU A 434 22.60 -5.64 -14.88
C LEU A 434 22.81 -6.86 -13.98
N SER A 435 23.33 -6.59 -12.78
CA SER A 435 23.43 -7.58 -11.71
C SER A 435 22.43 -7.21 -10.62
N HIS A 436 21.60 -8.16 -10.22
CA HIS A 436 20.61 -7.97 -9.17
C HIS A 436 21.20 -8.34 -7.82
N VAL A 437 20.82 -7.60 -6.79
CA VAL A 437 21.37 -7.73 -5.44
C VAL A 437 20.26 -8.01 -4.44
N TYR A 438 20.52 -8.88 -3.47
CA TYR A 438 19.65 -9.11 -2.32
C TYR A 438 20.45 -8.99 -1.03
N GLU A 439 20.10 -8.02 -0.19
CA GLU A 439 20.66 -7.87 1.16
C GLU A 439 19.68 -8.40 2.19
N PHE A 440 20.17 -9.29 3.06
CA PHE A 440 19.36 -9.80 4.17
C PHE A 440 19.82 -9.22 5.50
N HIS A 441 18.98 -8.37 6.08
CA HIS A 441 19.19 -7.73 7.37
C HIS A 441 18.30 -8.40 8.42
N CYS A 442 18.90 -9.00 9.44
CA CYS A 442 18.15 -9.73 10.47
C CYS A 442 18.56 -9.28 11.86
N ALA A 443 17.57 -9.02 12.70
CA ALA A 443 17.78 -8.79 14.13
C ALA A 443 18.27 -10.05 14.86
N ASN A 444 18.88 -9.85 16.02
CA ASN A 444 19.13 -10.94 16.96
C ASN A 444 17.83 -11.38 17.66
N GLN A 445 17.92 -12.42 18.50
CA GLN A 445 16.78 -12.95 19.24
C GLN A 445 16.13 -11.94 20.20
N ALA A 446 16.87 -10.89 20.62
CA ALA A 446 16.34 -9.82 21.47
C ALA A 446 15.71 -8.66 20.66
N GLY A 447 15.70 -8.73 19.33
CA GLY A 447 15.18 -7.69 18.45
C GLY A 447 15.95 -6.36 18.52
N SER A 448 17.19 -6.39 19.01
CA SER A 448 17.95 -5.20 19.46
C SER A 448 18.70 -4.48 18.34
N ASP A 449 18.97 -5.16 17.23
CA ASP A 449 19.73 -4.67 16.10
C ASP A 449 19.06 -5.07 14.77
N ARG A 450 19.65 -4.64 13.65
CA ARG A 450 19.30 -5.05 12.29
C ARG A 450 20.60 -5.15 11.50
N GLN A 451 21.30 -6.25 11.64
CA GLN A 451 22.61 -6.43 11.02
C GLN A 451 22.45 -7.09 9.66
N LEU A 452 23.20 -6.61 8.66
CA LEU A 452 23.39 -7.30 7.40
C LEU A 452 24.06 -8.64 7.66
N LEU A 453 23.43 -9.74 7.25
CA LEU A 453 24.00 -11.08 7.38
C LEU A 453 24.77 -11.49 6.13
N PHE A 454 24.20 -11.20 4.95
CA PHE A 454 24.82 -11.51 3.67
C PHE A 454 24.27 -10.64 2.55
N THR A 455 25.03 -10.61 1.47
CA THR A 455 24.62 -10.07 0.16
C THR A 455 24.60 -11.19 -0.87
N LEU A 456 23.53 -11.29 -1.65
CA LEU A 456 23.42 -12.19 -2.81
C LEU A 456 23.54 -11.38 -4.09
N HIS A 457 24.23 -11.95 -5.06
CA HIS A 457 24.31 -11.45 -6.43
C HIS A 457 23.72 -12.48 -7.39
N SER A 458 23.27 -12.01 -8.55
CA SER A 458 22.90 -12.88 -9.68
C SER A 458 23.99 -13.91 -9.97
N ASP A 459 23.59 -15.18 -10.15
CA ASP A 459 24.48 -16.34 -10.36
C ASP A 459 25.58 -16.53 -9.29
N GLY A 460 25.40 -15.98 -8.08
CA GLY A 460 26.40 -15.96 -7.02
C GLY A 460 26.19 -16.99 -5.89
N THR A 461 27.19 -17.06 -5.01
CA THR A 461 27.05 -17.62 -3.65
C THR A 461 26.86 -16.46 -2.66
N PRO A 462 26.32 -16.69 -1.45
CA PRO A 462 26.20 -15.65 -0.45
C PRO A 462 27.56 -15.05 -0.07
N ASP A 463 27.67 -13.73 -0.12
CA ASP A 463 28.77 -12.98 0.47
C ASP A 463 28.43 -12.71 1.94
N TRP A 464 28.96 -13.55 2.83
CA TRP A 464 28.68 -13.49 4.26
C TRP A 464 29.35 -12.28 4.90
N ASN A 465 28.58 -11.46 5.63
CA ASN A 465 29.07 -10.27 6.31
C ASN A 465 29.81 -10.60 7.63
N ILE A 466 30.92 -11.32 7.51
CA ILE A 466 31.76 -11.70 8.65
C ILE A 466 32.58 -10.47 9.07
N THR A 467 32.31 -9.97 10.28
CA THR A 467 33.02 -8.82 10.86
C THR A 467 33.52 -9.16 12.26
N LYS A 468 34.25 -8.23 12.90
CA LYS A 468 34.69 -8.41 14.29
C LYS A 468 33.53 -8.71 15.25
N ASN A 469 32.31 -8.23 14.94
CA ASN A 469 31.12 -8.38 15.78
C ASN A 469 30.09 -9.35 15.17
N MET A 470 30.40 -10.02 14.06
CA MET A 470 29.50 -10.94 13.35
C MET A 470 30.27 -12.18 12.90
N SER A 471 30.11 -13.29 13.63
CA SER A 471 30.70 -14.59 13.27
C SER A 471 29.72 -15.42 12.44
N MET A 472 30.22 -16.44 11.74
CA MET A 472 29.37 -17.37 10.99
C MET A 472 28.34 -18.07 11.88
N THR A 473 28.74 -18.47 13.10
CA THR A 473 27.81 -19.02 14.09
C THR A 473 26.66 -18.05 14.41
N ASN A 474 26.95 -16.76 14.56
CA ASN A 474 25.88 -15.79 14.82
C ASN A 474 24.96 -15.58 13.61
N ILE A 475 25.51 -15.64 12.38
CA ILE A 475 24.71 -15.63 11.16
C ILE A 475 23.78 -16.84 11.11
N GLU A 476 24.30 -18.05 11.37
CA GLU A 476 23.54 -19.30 11.39
C GLU A 476 22.44 -19.30 12.46
N GLU A 477 22.73 -18.78 13.66
CA GLU A 477 21.73 -18.60 14.72
C GLU A 477 20.59 -17.68 14.28
N ARG A 478 20.90 -16.56 13.62
CA ARG A 478 19.90 -15.62 13.12
C ARG A 478 19.09 -16.21 11.97
N LEU A 479 19.71 -16.94 11.04
CA LEU A 479 18.98 -17.66 9.99
C LEU A 479 18.06 -18.74 10.57
N THR A 480 18.57 -19.50 11.54
CA THR A 480 17.79 -20.54 12.24
C THR A 480 16.59 -19.93 12.96
N SER A 481 16.73 -18.75 13.57
CA SER A 481 15.59 -18.03 14.18
C SER A 481 14.47 -17.70 13.19
N GLN A 482 14.80 -17.63 11.90
CA GLN A 482 13.87 -17.40 10.80
C GLN A 482 13.40 -18.70 10.13
N GLY A 483 13.81 -19.87 10.64
CA GLY A 483 13.51 -21.17 10.06
C GLY A 483 14.29 -21.44 8.77
N ILE A 484 15.47 -20.82 8.59
CA ILE A 484 16.25 -20.84 7.35
C ILE A 484 17.58 -21.54 7.57
N SER A 485 17.97 -22.40 6.63
CA SER A 485 19.32 -22.92 6.50
C SER A 485 19.86 -22.66 5.09
N TYR A 486 21.18 -22.71 4.93
CA TYR A 486 21.86 -22.63 3.64
C TYR A 486 22.63 -23.92 3.39
N ASP A 487 22.42 -24.54 2.24
CA ASP A 487 23.17 -25.72 1.81
C ASP A 487 24.21 -25.31 0.75
N GLY A 488 25.48 -25.32 1.16
CA GLY A 488 26.61 -24.99 0.28
C GLY A 488 26.85 -26.00 -0.84
N THR A 489 26.27 -27.20 -0.77
CA THR A 489 26.40 -28.22 -1.83
C THR A 489 25.49 -27.89 -3.01
N THR A 490 24.26 -27.44 -2.71
CA THR A 490 23.27 -27.07 -3.72
C THR A 490 23.27 -25.58 -4.05
N ASN A 491 23.97 -24.75 -3.26
CA ASN A 491 23.93 -23.29 -3.31
C ASN A 491 22.50 -22.76 -3.16
N GLN A 492 21.73 -23.33 -2.22
CA GLN A 492 20.33 -22.96 -2.00
C GLN A 492 20.02 -22.73 -0.53
N PHE A 493 19.12 -21.78 -0.29
CA PHE A 493 18.47 -21.61 1.00
C PHE A 493 17.27 -22.53 1.11
N MET A 494 17.10 -23.17 2.26
CA MET A 494 16.03 -24.12 2.54
C MET A 494 15.31 -23.74 3.82
N LEU A 495 14.04 -24.12 3.90
CA LEU A 495 13.32 -24.09 5.18
C LEU A 495 13.79 -25.26 6.04
N ILE A 496 14.09 -24.98 7.30
CA ILE A 496 14.50 -26.01 8.28
C ILE A 496 13.35 -26.99 8.51
N ASP A 497 12.13 -26.47 8.74
CA ASP A 497 10.92 -27.27 8.83
C ASP A 497 9.80 -26.67 7.96
N SER A 498 9.54 -27.34 6.84
CA SER A 498 8.44 -26.96 5.93
C SER A 498 7.04 -27.22 6.50
N LYS A 499 6.92 -27.99 7.59
CA LYS A 499 5.65 -28.30 8.26
C LYS A 499 5.35 -27.39 9.45
N GLU A 500 6.31 -26.56 9.86
CA GLU A 500 6.13 -25.65 10.98
C GLU A 500 5.03 -24.63 10.70
N ASN A 501 3.99 -24.66 11.51
CA ASN A 501 2.88 -23.73 11.40
C ASN A 501 3.19 -22.44 12.17
N TRP A 502 4.00 -21.58 11.55
CA TRP A 502 4.40 -20.29 12.11
C TRP A 502 3.23 -19.41 12.55
N ARG A 503 2.06 -19.56 11.91
CA ARG A 503 0.85 -18.83 12.31
C ARG A 503 0.42 -19.19 13.73
N GLU A 504 0.40 -20.47 14.07
CA GLU A 504 0.04 -20.93 15.41
C GLU A 504 1.12 -20.61 16.43
N VAL A 505 2.41 -20.77 16.08
CA VAL A 505 3.53 -20.37 16.96
C VAL A 505 3.40 -18.91 17.39
N MET A 506 3.16 -18.00 16.44
CA MET A 506 2.98 -16.59 16.75
C MET A 506 1.67 -16.28 17.47
N LYS A 507 0.61 -17.05 17.21
CA LYS A 507 -0.67 -16.90 17.92
C LYS A 507 -0.50 -17.20 19.41
N GLU A 508 0.22 -18.26 19.75
CA GLU A 508 0.55 -18.57 21.15
C GLU A 508 1.40 -17.48 21.79
N GLU A 509 2.37 -16.90 21.06
CA GLU A 509 3.13 -15.76 21.59
C GLU A 509 2.22 -14.55 21.85
N LEU A 510 1.27 -14.24 20.96
CA LEU A 510 0.36 -13.09 21.13
C LEU A 510 -0.68 -13.27 22.23
N ARG A 511 -0.94 -14.50 22.70
CA ARG A 511 -1.78 -14.75 23.89
C ARG A 511 -1.14 -14.25 25.18
N LYS A 512 0.20 -14.17 25.22
CA LYS A 512 0.92 -13.71 26.41
C LYS A 512 0.64 -12.22 26.68
N PRO A 513 0.67 -11.81 27.95
CA PRO A 513 0.60 -10.40 28.32
C PRO A 513 1.70 -9.59 27.64
N VAL A 514 1.42 -8.32 27.34
CA VAL A 514 2.39 -7.40 26.71
C VAL A 514 3.69 -7.31 27.52
N SER A 515 3.60 -7.36 28.86
CA SER A 515 4.77 -7.37 29.76
C SER A 515 5.74 -8.52 29.50
N GLU A 516 5.24 -9.72 29.19
CA GLU A 516 6.09 -10.88 28.89
C GLU A 516 6.84 -10.70 27.55
N LEU A 517 6.17 -10.17 26.53
CA LEU A 517 6.84 -9.88 25.26
C LEU A 517 7.89 -8.79 25.42
N VAL A 518 7.59 -7.75 26.20
CA VAL A 518 8.53 -6.66 26.49
C VAL A 518 9.75 -7.17 27.25
N ALA A 519 9.58 -8.11 28.20
CA ALA A 519 10.68 -8.73 28.92
C ALA A 519 11.61 -9.56 28.03
N GLY A 520 11.12 -10.03 26.87
CA GLY A 520 11.90 -10.75 25.87
C GLY A 520 12.73 -9.86 24.94
N LEU A 521 12.65 -8.52 25.06
CA LEU A 521 13.40 -7.58 24.24
C LEU A 521 14.76 -7.22 24.87
N SER A 522 15.59 -6.48 24.12
CA SER A 522 16.78 -5.86 24.71
C SER A 522 16.42 -4.85 25.79
N ASN A 523 17.38 -4.57 26.69
CA ASN A 523 17.16 -3.64 27.80
C ASN A 523 16.73 -2.24 27.34
N GLU A 524 17.32 -1.73 26.26
CA GLU A 524 17.02 -0.41 25.71
C GLU A 524 15.60 -0.35 25.14
N GLU A 525 15.24 -1.30 24.26
CA GLU A 525 13.91 -1.35 23.66
C GLU A 525 12.86 -1.68 24.73
N GLY A 526 13.13 -2.61 25.63
CA GLY A 526 12.25 -3.00 26.73
C GLY A 526 11.89 -1.82 27.63
N LYS A 527 12.85 -0.93 27.95
CA LYS A 527 12.58 0.30 28.70
C LYS A 527 11.65 1.25 27.93
N ILE A 528 11.88 1.44 26.62
CA ILE A 528 11.04 2.29 25.77
C ILE A 528 9.61 1.74 25.75
N ARG A 529 9.45 0.43 25.49
CA ARG A 529 8.13 -0.23 25.42
C ARG A 529 7.42 -0.27 26.76
N THR A 530 8.14 -0.49 27.86
CA THR A 530 7.59 -0.42 29.22
C THR A 530 7.00 0.97 29.48
N LYS A 531 7.79 2.04 29.26
CA LYS A 531 7.30 3.41 29.43
C LYS A 531 6.06 3.66 28.58
N GLN A 532 6.09 3.23 27.31
CA GLN A 532 5.03 3.47 26.35
C GLN A 532 3.72 2.72 26.65
N PHE A 533 3.78 1.46 27.12
CA PHE A 533 2.58 0.66 27.34
C PHE A 533 2.08 0.74 28.78
N SER A 534 2.94 1.07 29.75
CA SER A 534 2.49 1.40 31.10
C SER A 534 1.69 2.71 31.14
N SER A 535 1.88 3.63 30.19
CA SER A 535 1.07 4.86 30.09
C SER A 535 -0.29 4.65 29.41
N ARG A 536 -0.54 3.47 28.81
CA ARG A 536 -1.81 3.10 28.19
C ARG A 536 -2.60 2.25 29.18
N THR A 537 -3.51 2.89 29.89
CA THR A 537 -4.30 2.27 30.95
C THR A 537 -5.78 2.42 30.64
N ILE A 538 -6.51 1.31 30.75
CA ILE A 538 -7.97 1.27 30.65
C ILE A 538 -8.53 1.57 32.04
N THR A 539 -9.02 2.78 32.25
CA THR A 539 -9.63 3.22 33.52
C THR A 539 -11.12 2.88 33.55
N PHE A 540 -11.72 2.95 34.74
CA PHE A 540 -13.14 2.68 34.95
C PHE A 540 -13.78 3.81 35.74
N ASP A 541 -14.93 4.30 35.29
CA ASP A 541 -15.74 5.30 36.02
C ASP A 541 -16.61 4.66 37.09
N ARG A 542 -16.85 3.34 36.98
CA ARG A 542 -17.63 2.53 37.91
C ARG A 542 -17.16 1.09 37.88
N ALA A 543 -17.50 0.31 38.90
CA ALA A 543 -17.23 -1.12 38.93
C ALA A 543 -18.11 -1.88 37.90
N MET A 544 -17.55 -2.91 37.28
CA MET A 544 -18.30 -3.84 36.44
C MET A 544 -19.29 -4.65 37.29
N SER A 545 -20.54 -4.73 36.84
CA SER A 545 -21.62 -5.49 37.48
C SER A 545 -21.40 -7.01 37.36
N GLU A 546 -21.02 -7.48 36.18
CA GLU A 546 -20.84 -8.89 35.83
C GLU A 546 -19.58 -9.12 34.96
N VAL A 547 -19.31 -10.38 34.62
CA VAL A 547 -18.18 -10.78 33.76
C VAL A 547 -18.70 -10.88 32.33
N SER A 548 -18.85 -9.73 31.67
CA SER A 548 -19.30 -9.61 30.28
C SER A 548 -18.63 -8.42 29.59
N ILE A 549 -18.65 -8.40 28.27
CA ILE A 549 -18.06 -7.30 27.47
C ILE A 549 -18.94 -6.05 27.60
N GLU A 550 -20.26 -6.23 27.67
CA GLU A 550 -21.24 -5.17 27.88
C GLU A 550 -21.03 -4.47 29.21
N ALA A 551 -20.86 -5.24 30.31
CA ALA A 551 -20.57 -4.68 31.62
C ALA A 551 -19.20 -3.98 31.66
N LEU A 552 -18.20 -4.47 30.91
CA LEU A 552 -16.92 -3.79 30.73
C LEU A 552 -17.14 -2.43 30.05
N TYR A 553 -17.87 -2.41 28.94
CA TYR A 553 -18.15 -1.19 28.18
C TYR A 553 -18.88 -0.13 29.01
N GLU A 554 -19.91 -0.52 29.77
CA GLU A 554 -20.64 0.38 30.67
C GLU A 554 -19.77 0.95 31.80
N ALA A 555 -18.73 0.21 32.20
CA ALA A 555 -17.77 0.62 33.21
C ALA A 555 -16.70 1.60 32.70
N LEU A 556 -16.47 1.65 31.38
CA LEU A 556 -15.47 2.53 30.77
C LEU A 556 -15.87 4.01 30.86
N PRO A 557 -14.88 4.94 30.93
CA PRO A 557 -15.15 6.37 30.88
C PRO A 557 -15.67 6.82 29.52
N LEU A 558 -16.35 7.97 29.49
CA LEU A 558 -16.85 8.56 28.25
C LEU A 558 -15.74 8.78 27.21
N SER A 559 -14.52 9.11 27.64
CA SER A 559 -13.37 9.29 26.73
C SER A 559 -12.95 8.00 26.02
N MET A 560 -13.28 6.83 26.58
CA MET A 560 -13.06 5.53 25.94
C MET A 560 -14.25 5.12 25.08
N THR A 561 -15.48 5.21 25.58
CA THR A 561 -16.69 4.80 24.83
C THR A 561 -17.01 5.73 23.67
N SER A 562 -16.50 6.96 23.66
CA SER A 562 -16.48 7.83 22.48
C SER A 562 -15.39 7.50 21.47
N ALA A 563 -14.37 6.72 21.88
CA ALA A 563 -13.23 6.35 21.05
C ALA A 563 -13.31 4.91 20.50
N ILE A 564 -14.15 4.04 21.06
CA ILE A 564 -14.44 2.70 20.55
C ILE A 564 -15.90 2.37 20.84
N SER A 565 -16.63 1.81 19.87
CA SER A 565 -18.02 1.37 20.07
C SER A 565 -18.10 0.05 20.83
N LEU A 566 -19.29 -0.33 21.29
CA LEU A 566 -19.52 -1.63 21.94
C LEU A 566 -19.22 -2.79 20.98
N GLU A 567 -19.62 -2.66 19.73
CA GLU A 567 -19.37 -3.66 18.68
C GLU A 567 -17.87 -3.78 18.40
N GLY A 568 -17.15 -2.65 18.30
CA GLY A 568 -15.71 -2.64 18.13
C GLY A 568 -14.98 -3.24 19.35
N LEU A 569 -15.42 -2.91 20.57
CA LEU A 569 -14.85 -3.54 21.76
C LEU A 569 -15.11 -5.06 21.72
N SER A 570 -16.31 -5.49 21.39
CA SER A 570 -16.67 -6.91 21.28
C SER A 570 -15.85 -7.64 20.21
N GLU A 571 -15.67 -7.03 19.04
CA GLU A 571 -14.80 -7.53 17.98
C GLU A 571 -13.36 -7.72 18.48
N SER A 572 -12.84 -6.81 19.30
CA SER A 572 -11.47 -6.91 19.83
C SER A 572 -11.23 -8.15 20.69
N PHE A 573 -12.27 -8.68 21.36
CA PHE A 573 -12.20 -9.90 22.15
C PHE A 573 -12.32 -11.19 21.32
N SER A 574 -12.75 -11.11 20.05
CA SER A 574 -12.88 -12.28 19.17
C SER A 574 -11.56 -13.00 18.86
N VAL A 575 -10.42 -12.36 19.16
CA VAL A 575 -9.08 -12.95 19.01
C VAL A 575 -8.69 -13.88 20.15
N LEU A 576 -9.45 -13.88 21.25
CA LEU A 576 -9.26 -14.75 22.40
C LEU A 576 -10.13 -16.00 22.25
N ASP A 577 -9.67 -17.14 22.78
CA ASP A 577 -10.57 -18.26 22.99
C ASP A 577 -11.42 -18.06 24.26
N ASN A 578 -12.43 -18.92 24.46
CA ASN A 578 -13.38 -18.77 25.55
C ASN A 578 -12.71 -18.73 26.94
N ASN A 579 -11.62 -19.49 27.13
CA ASN A 579 -10.93 -19.52 28.43
C ASN A 579 -10.13 -18.22 28.65
N ASP A 580 -9.39 -17.79 27.65
CA ASP A 580 -8.64 -16.53 27.70
C ASP A 580 -9.58 -15.31 27.85
N LEU A 581 -10.73 -15.34 27.17
CA LEU A 581 -11.80 -14.35 27.28
C LEU A 581 -12.32 -14.24 28.72
N ASP A 582 -12.76 -15.36 29.30
CA ASP A 582 -13.31 -15.39 30.65
C ASP A 582 -12.29 -14.92 31.69
N ASN A 583 -11.03 -15.36 31.58
CA ASN A 583 -9.97 -14.96 32.49
C ASN A 583 -9.65 -13.47 32.37
N THR A 584 -9.61 -12.95 31.14
CA THR A 584 -9.35 -11.53 30.89
C THR A 584 -10.49 -10.65 31.43
N LEU A 585 -11.76 -11.03 31.21
CA LEU A 585 -12.91 -10.30 31.73
C LEU A 585 -13.00 -10.33 33.27
N LYS A 586 -12.62 -11.45 33.90
CA LYS A 586 -12.50 -11.51 35.36
C LYS A 586 -11.44 -10.54 35.88
N ALA A 587 -10.26 -10.49 35.23
CA ALA A 587 -9.21 -9.55 35.59
C ALA A 587 -9.66 -8.08 35.43
N PHE A 588 -10.40 -7.77 34.36
CA PHE A 588 -11.03 -6.46 34.18
C PHE A 588 -12.00 -6.13 35.32
N LYS A 589 -12.88 -7.07 35.69
CA LYS A 589 -13.83 -6.89 36.79
C LYS A 589 -13.13 -6.63 38.11
N GLU A 590 -12.11 -7.43 38.44
CA GLU A 590 -11.30 -7.26 39.65
C GLU A 590 -10.62 -5.88 39.69
N CYS A 591 -10.02 -5.44 38.58
CA CYS A 591 -9.43 -4.10 38.49
C CYS A 591 -10.48 -3.00 38.65
N SER A 592 -11.67 -3.13 38.02
CA SER A 592 -12.75 -2.14 38.13
C SER A 592 -13.30 -1.98 39.55
N GLN A 593 -13.15 -3.01 40.38
CA GLN A 593 -13.58 -3.03 41.78
C GLN A 593 -12.48 -2.58 42.76
N SER A 594 -11.27 -2.32 42.24
CA SER A 594 -10.12 -1.99 43.08
C SER A 594 -10.31 -0.62 43.75
N PRO A 595 -10.17 -0.51 45.09
CA PRO A 595 -10.37 0.74 45.83
C PRO A 595 -9.37 1.85 45.46
N ASP A 596 -8.23 1.47 44.88
CA ASP A 596 -7.18 2.39 44.49
C ASP A 596 -7.44 3.05 43.12
N GLY A 597 -8.55 2.70 42.45
CA GLY A 597 -8.93 3.25 41.15
C GLY A 597 -7.91 2.95 40.05
N LYS A 598 -7.02 1.96 40.24
CA LYS A 598 -6.03 1.62 39.23
C LYS A 598 -6.72 0.94 38.06
N GLY A 599 -6.65 1.58 36.89
CA GLY A 599 -7.07 0.97 35.65
C GLY A 599 -6.20 -0.23 35.24
N MET A 600 -6.66 -0.97 34.24
CA MET A 600 -5.92 -2.08 33.65
C MET A 600 -4.87 -1.57 32.64
N SER A 601 -3.58 -1.75 32.95
CA SER A 601 -2.51 -1.39 32.01
C SER A 601 -2.47 -2.32 30.81
N TYR A 602 -2.12 -1.80 29.64
CA TYR A 602 -1.81 -2.60 28.45
C TYR A 602 -0.74 -3.65 28.71
N MET A 603 0.16 -3.41 29.66
CA MET A 603 1.19 -4.37 30.07
C MET A 603 0.62 -5.70 30.62
N ASN A 604 -0.63 -5.68 31.09
CA ASN A 604 -1.23 -6.79 31.84
C ASN A 604 -2.29 -7.56 31.05
N ILE A 605 -2.64 -7.13 29.84
CA ILE A 605 -3.63 -7.81 28.99
C ILE A 605 -2.91 -8.60 27.87
N PRO A 606 -3.55 -9.64 27.31
CA PRO A 606 -3.02 -10.36 26.15
C PRO A 606 -2.62 -9.41 25.02
N THR A 607 -1.48 -9.66 24.40
CA THR A 607 -0.95 -8.78 23.33
C THR A 607 -1.90 -8.71 22.13
N SER A 608 -2.55 -9.82 21.77
CA SER A 608 -3.58 -9.86 20.72
C SER A 608 -4.73 -8.90 21.01
N LEU A 609 -5.25 -8.89 22.24
CA LEU A 609 -6.32 -7.97 22.66
C LEU A 609 -5.83 -6.51 22.64
N ALA A 610 -4.64 -6.24 23.16
CA ALA A 610 -4.05 -4.89 23.14
C ALA A 610 -3.92 -4.34 21.70
N LEU A 611 -3.49 -5.19 20.76
CA LEU A 611 -3.39 -4.84 19.34
C LEU A 611 -4.75 -4.51 18.73
N GLU A 612 -5.78 -5.32 19.01
CA GLU A 612 -7.12 -5.10 18.45
C GLU A 612 -7.84 -3.89 19.06
N ILE A 613 -7.77 -3.68 20.38
CA ILE A 613 -8.29 -2.46 21.00
C ILE A 613 -7.58 -1.24 20.38
N ASN A 614 -6.24 -1.26 20.32
CA ASN A 614 -5.49 -0.15 19.75
C ASN A 614 -5.81 0.07 18.26
N ARG A 615 -6.17 -0.96 17.49
CA ARG A 615 -6.59 -0.83 16.09
C ARG A 615 -7.93 -0.12 15.96
N LEU A 616 -8.89 -0.49 16.80
CA LEU A 616 -10.29 -0.07 16.67
C LEU A 616 -10.57 1.31 17.27
N LEU A 617 -9.63 1.88 18.03
CA LEU A 617 -9.74 3.26 18.50
C LEU A 617 -9.84 4.26 17.34
N ILE A 618 -10.87 5.11 17.33
CA ILE A 618 -11.01 6.18 16.33
C ILE A 618 -10.20 7.43 16.72
N ASN A 619 -10.08 7.69 18.02
CA ASN A 619 -9.30 8.78 18.61
C ASN A 619 -8.47 8.27 19.79
N ARG A 620 -7.46 9.04 20.19
CA ARG A 620 -6.69 8.72 21.40
C ARG A 620 -7.54 9.04 22.64
N PRO A 621 -7.70 8.10 23.59
CA PRO A 621 -8.32 8.41 24.88
C PRO A 621 -7.52 9.47 25.65
N ASP A 622 -8.19 10.47 26.21
CA ASP A 622 -7.53 11.56 26.96
C ASP A 622 -6.78 11.08 28.21
N THR A 623 -7.14 9.91 28.72
CA THR A 623 -6.48 9.27 29.85
C THR A 623 -5.10 8.73 29.51
N TRP A 624 -4.74 8.64 28.23
CA TRP A 624 -3.44 8.15 27.78
C TRP A 624 -2.47 9.32 27.58
N GLN A 625 -1.33 9.24 28.26
CA GLN A 625 -0.27 10.23 28.12
C GLN A 625 0.51 10.04 26.82
N ASP A 626 0.97 11.15 26.24
CA ASP A 626 1.98 11.16 25.18
C ASP A 626 3.29 10.57 25.71
N SER A 627 3.66 9.40 25.19
CA SER A 627 4.84 8.63 25.63
C SER A 627 6.12 9.03 24.91
#